data_AF-A0AB38KL08-F1
#
_entry.id   AF-A0AB38KL08-F1
#
_cell.length_a   1.000
_cell.length_b   1.000
_cell.length_c   1.000
_cell.angle_alpha   90.00
_cell.angle_beta   90.00
_cell.angle_gamma   90.00
#
_symmetry.space_group_name_H-M   'P 1'
#
loop_
_entity.id
_entity.type
_entity.pdbx_description
1 polymer ?
#
loop_
_entity_poly.entity_id
_entity_poly.type
_entity_poly.pdbx_seq_one_letter_code
_entity_poly.pdbx_strand_id
1 'polypeptide(L)'
;MKNESKEDSNFWIAYADLMAGLLFVFILLIGAIVVKYVLTQSDLKEIKDNLNKQEARLEESKEELRNKEAIVFKLSSDLNNASSALNLANSQKAELEANITNYKQLSKDLNSTLDNKDKQILILLGQLEKKDEELKNLQEDFQKAKEKVQNLGLIRENLSKELQSKLDNNITIDEKTGSISLPAEVLFDKDSYVLKNEAKASLRKILSEYFDAILEDPKIFSNIENIIIEGHTDSDGSYIYNLDLSQKRAYEVMNFIYTFYKSDKLQKLLMASGRSFSDPVFVNGVEDKDKSRRIEIKFSIKNDNALKDVEKFFEFH
;
A
#
# COMPACT_ATOMS: atom_id res chain seq x y z
N MET A 1 -143.64 93.29 68.91
CA MET A 1 -142.87 92.75 70.05
C MET A 1 -142.59 91.28 69.73
N LYS A 2 -141.37 90.86 69.36
CA LYS A 2 -140.12 90.67 70.12
C LYS A 2 -139.95 89.16 70.48
N ASN A 3 -138.89 88.54 69.92
CA ASN A 3 -138.11 87.38 70.45
C ASN A 3 -138.80 86.00 70.57
N GLU A 4 -138.19 84.82 70.41
CA GLU A 4 -136.80 84.30 70.44
C GLU A 4 -136.91 82.82 69.96
N SER A 5 -136.18 82.25 68.97
CA SER A 5 -134.73 81.98 68.83
C SER A 5 -134.14 81.00 69.87
N LYS A 6 -134.29 79.66 69.68
CA LYS A 6 -133.39 78.68 70.35
C LYS A 6 -133.29 77.23 69.83
N GLU A 7 -134.09 76.73 68.88
CA GLU A 7 -133.99 75.30 68.48
C GLU A 7 -133.31 75.04 67.12
N ASP A 8 -133.42 75.95 66.14
CA ASP A 8 -132.82 75.73 64.81
C ASP A 8 -131.28 75.82 64.78
N SER A 9 -130.64 76.36 65.83
CA SER A 9 -129.17 76.43 65.90
C SER A 9 -128.52 75.11 66.33
N ASN A 10 -129.23 74.21 67.03
CA ASN A 10 -128.63 73.01 67.63
C ASN A 10 -128.57 71.82 66.67
N PHE A 11 -129.51 71.69 65.73
CA PHE A 11 -129.54 70.57 64.78
C PHE A 11 -128.37 70.62 63.78
N TRP A 12 -128.09 71.80 63.24
CA TRP A 12 -126.98 72.00 62.31
C TRP A 12 -125.60 71.81 62.97
N ILE A 13 -125.47 72.08 64.27
CA ILE A 13 -124.25 71.83 65.04
C ILE A 13 -124.04 70.32 65.22
N ALA A 14 -125.08 69.56 65.60
CA ALA A 14 -124.96 68.11 65.81
C ALA A 14 -124.72 67.31 64.52
N TYR A 15 -125.36 67.71 63.40
CA TYR A 15 -125.12 67.11 62.08
C TYR A 15 -123.72 67.42 61.55
N ALA A 16 -123.25 68.66 61.73
CA ALA A 16 -121.90 69.06 61.37
C ALA A 16 -120.84 68.29 62.18
N ASP A 17 -121.08 68.04 63.47
CA ASP A 17 -120.16 67.30 64.35
C ASP A 17 -120.10 65.79 64.01
N LEU A 18 -121.24 65.18 63.66
CA LEU A 18 -121.31 63.78 63.22
C LEU A 18 -120.67 63.58 61.84
N MET A 19 -120.92 64.50 60.90
CA MET A 19 -120.22 64.54 59.61
C MET A 19 -118.73 64.78 59.80
N ALA A 20 -118.32 65.66 60.71
CA ALA A 20 -116.91 65.90 61.02
C ALA A 20 -116.23 64.65 61.61
N GLY A 21 -116.89 63.93 62.53
CA GLY A 21 -116.39 62.67 63.07
C GLY A 21 -116.30 61.54 62.03
N LEU A 22 -117.31 61.39 61.17
CA LEU A 22 -117.30 60.45 60.05
C LEU A 22 -116.19 60.78 59.05
N LEU A 23 -116.03 62.07 58.73
CA LEU A 23 -114.99 62.59 57.85
C LEU A 23 -113.60 62.35 58.48
N PHE A 24 -113.47 62.42 59.81
CA PHE A 24 -112.26 62.06 60.54
C PHE A 24 -111.90 60.57 60.40
N VAL A 25 -112.87 59.67 60.47
CA VAL A 25 -112.67 58.23 60.25
C VAL A 25 -112.22 57.95 58.81
N PHE A 26 -112.85 58.59 57.82
CA PHE A 26 -112.44 58.48 56.43
C PHE A 26 -111.03 59.04 56.20
N ILE A 27 -110.67 60.17 56.81
CA ILE A 27 -109.31 60.72 56.76
C ILE A 27 -108.29 59.73 57.35
N LEU A 28 -108.58 59.12 58.50
CA LEU A 28 -107.69 58.14 59.13
C LEU A 28 -107.53 56.87 58.29
N LEU A 29 -108.62 56.38 57.70
CA LEU A 29 -108.62 55.18 56.86
C LEU A 29 -107.86 55.43 55.55
N ILE A 30 -108.10 56.58 54.90
CA ILE A 30 -107.34 57.02 53.74
C ILE A 30 -105.87 57.21 54.13
N GLY A 31 -105.58 57.80 55.28
CA GLY A 31 -104.23 57.93 55.82
C GLY A 31 -103.52 56.58 56.00
N ALA A 32 -104.18 55.59 56.59
CA ALA A 32 -103.64 54.24 56.77
C ALA A 32 -103.40 53.52 55.44
N ILE A 33 -104.30 53.66 54.46
CA ILE A 33 -104.12 53.14 53.10
C ILE A 33 -102.94 53.82 52.41
N VAL A 34 -102.83 55.15 52.52
CA VAL A 34 -101.72 55.92 51.94
C VAL A 34 -100.40 55.51 52.58
N VAL A 35 -100.34 55.36 53.91
CA VAL A 35 -99.14 54.87 54.62
C VAL A 35 -98.78 53.46 54.17
N LYS A 36 -99.74 52.53 54.13
CA LYS A 36 -99.51 51.15 53.65
C LYS A 36 -99.05 51.13 52.20
N TYR A 37 -99.62 51.96 51.34
CA TYR A 37 -99.23 52.10 49.94
C TYR A 37 -97.81 52.63 49.79
N VAL A 38 -97.43 53.66 50.56
CA VAL A 38 -96.08 54.22 50.60
C VAL A 38 -95.06 53.20 51.11
N LEU A 39 -95.37 52.47 52.19
CA LEU A 39 -94.53 51.40 52.71
C LEU A 39 -94.35 50.26 51.69
N THR A 40 -95.43 49.83 51.04
CA THR A 40 -95.37 48.78 50.01
C THR A 40 -94.57 49.23 48.78
N GLN A 41 -94.66 50.51 48.39
CA GLN A 41 -93.80 51.11 47.36
C GLN A 41 -92.34 51.12 47.78
N SER A 42 -92.06 51.42 49.04
CA SER A 42 -90.72 51.38 49.63
C SER A 42 -90.15 49.96 49.60
N ASP A 43 -90.89 48.96 50.07
CA ASP A 43 -90.47 47.56 50.08
C ASP A 43 -90.28 47.01 48.66
N LEU A 44 -91.18 47.34 47.72
CA LEU A 44 -91.05 46.98 46.30
C LEU A 44 -89.81 47.60 45.67
N LYS A 45 -89.51 48.86 46.02
CA LYS A 45 -88.29 49.53 45.57
C LYS A 45 -87.05 48.83 46.11
N GLU A 46 -87.03 48.47 47.39
CA GLU A 46 -85.92 47.76 48.03
C GLU A 46 -85.69 46.37 47.41
N ILE A 47 -86.76 45.60 47.20
CA ILE A 47 -86.71 44.29 46.55
C ILE A 47 -86.19 44.43 45.12
N LYS A 48 -86.68 45.43 44.37
CA LYS A 48 -86.23 45.69 42.99
C LYS A 48 -84.76 46.09 42.94
N ASP A 49 -84.31 46.94 43.87
CA ASP A 49 -82.90 47.32 43.98
C ASP A 49 -82.01 46.12 44.33
N ASN A 50 -82.46 45.22 45.21
CA ASN A 50 -81.75 43.99 45.55
C ASN A 50 -81.72 43.00 44.39
N LEU A 51 -82.82 42.84 43.65
CA LEU A 51 -82.88 42.00 42.45
C LEU A 51 -81.92 42.51 41.38
N ASN A 52 -81.94 43.82 41.10
CA ASN A 52 -81.00 44.45 40.16
C ASN A 52 -79.53 44.24 40.57
N LYS A 53 -79.22 44.34 41.87
CA LYS A 53 -77.87 44.04 42.39
C LYS A 53 -77.49 42.57 42.22
N GLN A 54 -78.42 41.64 42.42
CA GLN A 54 -78.19 40.21 42.20
C GLN A 54 -78.00 39.89 40.72
N GLU A 55 -78.80 40.47 39.82
CA GLU A 55 -78.65 40.33 38.37
C GLU A 55 -77.29 40.85 37.90
N ALA A 56 -76.86 42.02 38.38
CA ALA A 56 -75.54 42.57 38.06
C ALA A 56 -74.39 41.66 38.53
N ARG A 57 -74.46 41.13 39.75
CA ARG A 57 -73.46 40.16 40.28
C ARG A 57 -73.46 38.85 39.51
N LEU A 58 -74.64 38.37 39.10
CA LEU A 58 -74.76 37.15 38.31
C LEU A 58 -74.15 37.31 36.93
N GLU A 59 -74.37 38.45 36.26
CA GLU A 59 -73.71 38.74 34.98
C GLU A 59 -72.20 38.88 35.13
N GLU A 60 -71.71 39.58 36.16
CA GLU A 60 -70.27 39.64 36.47
C GLU A 60 -69.68 38.23 36.67
N SER A 61 -70.37 37.36 37.44
CA SER A 61 -69.94 35.98 37.65
C SER A 61 -69.99 35.12 36.38
N LYS A 62 -70.96 35.31 35.50
CA LYS A 62 -71.03 34.61 34.20
C LYS A 62 -69.89 35.03 33.29
N GLU A 63 -69.56 36.31 33.28
CA GLU A 63 -68.45 36.84 32.49
C GLU A 63 -67.10 36.35 33.03
N GLU A 64 -66.91 36.32 34.34
CA GLU A 64 -65.76 35.65 34.96
C GLU A 64 -65.67 34.16 34.59
N LEU A 65 -66.78 33.44 34.62
CA LEU A 65 -66.79 32.01 34.28
C LEU A 65 -66.39 31.79 32.82
N ARG A 66 -66.94 32.58 31.89
CA ARG A 66 -66.56 32.56 30.47
C ARG A 66 -65.07 32.83 30.28
N ASN A 67 -64.52 33.80 31.00
CA ASN A 67 -63.10 34.11 30.96
C ASN A 67 -62.25 32.94 31.50
N LYS A 68 -62.66 32.31 32.61
CA LYS A 68 -61.99 31.13 33.16
C LYS A 68 -62.07 29.93 32.23
N GLU A 69 -63.21 29.67 31.61
CA GLU A 69 -63.40 28.61 30.60
C GLU A 69 -62.49 28.82 29.39
N ALA A 70 -62.38 30.06 28.89
CA ALA A 70 -61.47 30.39 27.80
C ALA A 70 -59.99 30.17 28.18
N ILE A 71 -59.59 30.52 29.41
CA ILE A 71 -58.24 30.28 29.93
C ILE A 71 -57.97 28.78 30.05
N VAL A 72 -58.91 27.99 30.61
CA VAL A 72 -58.77 26.53 30.74
C VAL A 72 -58.64 25.87 29.37
N PHE A 73 -59.45 26.28 28.41
CA PHE A 73 -59.35 25.78 27.03
C PHE A 73 -57.97 26.06 26.43
N LYS A 74 -57.47 27.29 26.59
CA LYS A 74 -56.13 27.69 26.12
C LYS A 74 -55.03 26.88 26.79
N LEU A 75 -55.05 26.75 28.12
CA LEU A 75 -54.08 25.96 28.88
C LEU A 75 -54.10 24.48 28.47
N SER A 76 -55.28 23.90 28.22
CA SER A 76 -55.41 22.51 27.74
C SER A 76 -54.79 22.33 26.36
N SER A 77 -55.03 23.29 25.45
CA SER A 77 -54.39 23.31 24.14
C SER A 77 -52.87 23.43 24.24
N ASP A 78 -52.38 24.36 25.06
CA ASP A 78 -50.94 24.58 25.26
C ASP A 78 -50.27 23.36 25.90
N LEU A 79 -50.93 22.69 26.84
CA LEU A 79 -50.45 21.46 27.46
C LEU A 79 -50.33 20.31 26.45
N ASN A 80 -51.34 20.13 25.59
CA ASN A 80 -51.31 19.11 24.54
C ASN A 80 -50.19 19.37 23.53
N ASN A 81 -49.99 20.64 23.14
CA ASN A 81 -48.90 21.04 22.25
C ASN A 81 -47.53 20.79 22.90
N ALA A 82 -47.37 21.17 24.18
CA ALA A 82 -46.15 20.94 24.94
C ALA A 82 -45.85 19.44 25.11
N SER A 83 -46.87 18.63 25.39
CA SER A 83 -46.70 17.18 25.51
C SER A 83 -46.29 16.54 24.17
N SER A 84 -46.84 17.02 23.06
CA SER A 84 -46.49 16.55 21.72
C SER A 84 -45.04 16.92 21.37
N ALA A 85 -44.63 18.15 21.68
CA ALA A 85 -43.25 18.62 21.49
C ALA A 85 -42.26 17.83 22.35
N LEU A 86 -42.62 17.52 23.60
CA LEU A 86 -41.80 16.72 24.50
C LEU A 86 -41.60 15.29 23.98
N ASN A 87 -42.65 14.67 23.46
CA ASN A 87 -42.58 13.33 22.87
C ASN A 87 -41.69 13.30 21.62
N LEU A 88 -41.76 14.34 20.78
CA LEU A 88 -40.88 14.50 19.62
C LEU A 88 -39.41 14.66 20.06
N ALA A 89 -39.15 15.54 21.03
CA ALA A 89 -37.81 15.76 21.56
C ALA A 89 -37.21 14.50 22.19
N ASN A 90 -38.02 13.72 22.91
CA ASN A 90 -37.58 12.43 23.48
C ASN A 90 -37.24 11.40 22.40
N SER A 91 -38.04 11.33 21.32
CA SER A 91 -37.76 10.46 20.19
C SER A 91 -36.44 10.83 19.50
N GLN A 92 -36.22 12.14 19.25
CA GLN A 92 -34.97 12.64 18.67
C GLN A 92 -33.76 12.39 19.56
N LYS A 93 -33.93 12.55 20.88
CA LYS A 93 -32.88 12.25 21.86
C LYS A 93 -32.48 10.77 21.82
N ALA A 94 -33.45 9.87 21.78
CA ALA A 94 -33.19 8.43 21.69
C ALA A 94 -32.42 8.06 20.41
N GLU A 95 -32.77 8.67 19.28
CA GLU A 95 -32.06 8.49 18.01
C GLU A 95 -30.61 8.99 18.09
N LEU A 96 -30.39 10.17 18.67
CA LEU A 96 -29.05 10.71 18.89
C LEU A 96 -28.20 9.83 19.81
N GLU A 97 -28.78 9.29 20.89
CA GLU A 97 -28.09 8.37 21.80
C GLU A 97 -27.69 7.05 21.11
N ALA A 98 -28.56 6.52 20.23
CA ALA A 98 -28.24 5.37 19.40
C ALA A 98 -27.08 5.66 18.43
N ASN A 99 -27.10 6.82 17.77
CA ASN A 99 -26.04 7.25 16.88
C ASN A 99 -24.70 7.43 17.60
N ILE A 100 -24.70 8.05 18.79
CA ILE A 100 -23.49 8.18 19.63
C ILE A 100 -22.90 6.81 19.98
N THR A 101 -23.76 5.83 20.29
CA THR A 101 -23.31 4.46 20.61
C THR A 101 -22.67 3.80 19.39
N ASN A 102 -23.29 3.94 18.22
CA ASN A 102 -22.74 3.44 16.96
C ASN A 102 -21.37 4.08 16.64
N TYR A 103 -21.25 5.40 16.76
CA TYR A 103 -19.98 6.10 16.50
C TYR A 103 -18.89 5.70 17.49
N LYS A 104 -19.22 5.46 18.76
CA LYS A 104 -18.26 4.95 19.76
C LYS A 104 -17.75 3.56 19.40
N GLN A 105 -18.65 2.66 18.98
CA GLN A 105 -18.27 1.32 18.55
C GLN A 105 -17.38 1.37 17.31
N LEU A 106 -17.76 2.16 16.31
CA LEU A 106 -16.97 2.34 15.08
C LEU A 106 -15.57 2.89 15.38
N SER A 107 -15.45 3.88 16.27
CA SER A 107 -14.15 4.42 16.69
C SER A 107 -13.28 3.37 17.40
N LYS A 108 -13.88 2.52 18.24
CA LYS A 108 -13.18 1.41 18.90
C LYS A 108 -12.66 0.39 17.88
N ASP A 109 -13.49 0.01 16.92
CA ASP A 109 -13.13 -0.96 15.88
C ASP A 109 -12.03 -0.40 14.97
N LEU A 110 -12.10 0.88 14.63
CA LEU A 110 -11.06 1.57 13.86
C LEU A 110 -9.72 1.60 14.60
N ASN A 111 -9.72 1.91 15.89
CA ASN A 111 -8.51 1.89 16.72
C ASN A 111 -7.90 0.48 16.80
N SER A 112 -8.72 -0.56 16.93
CA SER A 112 -8.21 -1.94 16.93
C SER A 112 -7.62 -2.35 15.57
N THR A 113 -8.20 -1.84 14.48
CA THR A 113 -7.68 -2.05 13.12
C THR A 113 -6.34 -1.33 12.92
N LEU A 114 -6.21 -0.11 13.46
CA LEU A 114 -4.97 0.66 13.42
C LEU A 114 -3.84 -0.07 14.15
N ASP A 115 -4.08 -0.54 15.38
CA ASP A 115 -3.11 -1.31 16.17
C ASP A 115 -2.64 -2.58 15.43
N ASN A 116 -3.56 -3.28 14.77
CA ASN A 116 -3.20 -4.44 13.95
C ASN A 116 -2.34 -4.07 12.73
N LYS A 117 -2.62 -2.92 12.08
CA LYS A 117 -1.81 -2.42 10.96
C LYS A 117 -0.42 -1.98 11.43
N ASP A 118 -0.30 -1.33 12.58
CA ASP A 118 0.99 -0.91 13.15
C ASP A 118 1.87 -2.12 13.46
N LYS A 119 1.30 -3.21 13.99
CA LYS A 119 2.01 -4.48 14.19
C LYS A 119 2.49 -5.10 12.87
N GLN A 120 1.67 -5.07 11.82
CA GLN A 120 2.06 -5.55 10.49
C GLN A 120 3.21 -4.72 9.90
N ILE A 121 3.15 -3.40 10.05
CA ILE A 121 4.23 -2.49 9.62
C ILE A 121 5.52 -2.82 10.34
N LEU A 122 5.49 -3.05 11.66
CA LEU A 122 6.69 -3.38 12.43
C LEU A 122 7.33 -4.70 11.97
N ILE A 123 6.52 -5.72 11.67
CA ILE A 123 7.02 -6.99 11.11
C ILE A 123 7.66 -6.78 9.74
N LEU A 124 7.00 -6.01 8.87
CA LEU A 124 7.51 -5.71 7.53
C LEU A 124 8.82 -4.92 7.58
N LEU A 125 8.94 -3.95 8.49
CA LEU A 125 10.18 -3.20 8.69
C LEU A 125 11.33 -4.12 9.12
N GLY A 126 11.10 -5.03 10.06
CA GLY A 126 12.12 -6.00 10.47
C GLY A 126 12.50 -6.99 9.37
N GLN A 127 11.58 -7.34 8.47
CA GLN A 127 11.90 -8.14 7.28
C GLN A 127 12.72 -7.35 6.26
N LEU A 128 12.41 -6.06 6.08
CA LEU A 128 13.13 -5.17 5.17
C LEU A 128 14.59 -4.99 5.63
N GLU A 129 14.80 -4.74 6.92
CA GLU A 129 16.13 -4.61 7.50
C GLU A 129 16.99 -5.87 7.29
N LYS A 130 16.41 -7.06 7.47
CA LYS A 130 17.10 -8.32 7.17
C LYS A 130 17.47 -8.47 5.69
N LYS A 131 16.55 -8.07 4.80
CA LYS A 131 16.80 -8.11 3.35
C LYS A 131 17.89 -7.12 2.92
N ASP A 132 17.95 -5.95 3.56
CA ASP A 132 19.02 -4.98 3.32
C ASP A 132 20.39 -5.51 3.78
N GLU A 133 20.44 -6.22 4.91
CA GLU A 133 21.66 -6.89 5.39
C GLU A 133 22.10 -8.03 4.44
N GLU A 134 21.17 -8.87 4.01
CA GLU A 134 21.41 -9.92 3.00
C GLU A 134 21.96 -9.33 1.69
N LEU A 135 21.35 -8.25 1.18
CA LEU A 135 21.78 -7.58 -0.04
C LEU A 135 23.18 -7.00 0.09
N LYS A 136 23.49 -6.39 1.24
CA LYS A 136 24.83 -5.85 1.49
C LYS A 136 25.89 -6.95 1.47
N ASN A 137 25.63 -8.06 2.17
CA ASN A 137 26.56 -9.19 2.19
C ASN A 137 26.77 -9.78 0.79
N LEU A 138 25.68 -9.93 0.03
CA LEU A 138 25.73 -10.41 -1.35
C LEU A 138 26.55 -9.47 -2.26
N GLN A 139 26.42 -8.16 -2.10
CA GLN A 139 27.23 -7.18 -2.84
C GLN A 139 28.73 -7.30 -2.51
N GLU A 140 29.08 -7.43 -1.23
CA GLU A 140 30.47 -7.61 -0.81
C GLU A 140 31.07 -8.90 -1.38
N ASP A 141 30.33 -10.00 -1.34
CA ASP A 141 30.80 -11.29 -1.86
C ASP A 141 30.88 -11.30 -3.39
N PHE A 142 29.94 -10.67 -4.08
CA PHE A 142 30.03 -10.47 -5.52
C PHE A 142 31.26 -9.66 -5.92
N GLN A 143 31.57 -8.60 -5.18
CA GLN A 143 32.76 -7.78 -5.44
C GLN A 143 34.05 -8.59 -5.24
N LYS A 144 34.15 -9.40 -4.17
CA LYS A 144 35.29 -10.32 -3.96
C LYS A 144 35.42 -11.34 -5.09
N ALA A 145 34.31 -11.92 -5.54
CA ALA A 145 34.30 -12.87 -6.64
C ALA A 145 34.77 -12.22 -7.95
N LYS A 146 34.29 -11.01 -8.24
CA LYS A 146 34.72 -10.22 -9.41
C LYS A 146 36.21 -9.92 -9.39
N GLU A 147 36.76 -9.49 -8.25
CA GLU A 147 38.19 -9.23 -8.09
C GLU A 147 39.04 -10.49 -8.33
N LYS A 148 38.60 -11.64 -7.80
CA LYS A 148 39.29 -12.93 -8.06
C LYS A 148 39.31 -13.27 -9.55
N VAL A 149 38.19 -13.14 -10.25
CA VAL A 149 38.10 -13.41 -11.70
C VAL A 149 38.98 -12.44 -12.49
N GLN A 150 38.98 -11.15 -12.14
CA GLN A 150 39.85 -10.16 -12.77
C GLN A 150 41.33 -10.47 -12.56
N ASN A 151 41.71 -10.88 -11.35
CA ASN A 151 43.08 -11.29 -11.04
C ASN A 151 43.52 -12.50 -11.87
N LEU A 152 42.65 -13.50 -12.10
CA LEU A 152 42.98 -14.62 -13.01
C LEU A 152 43.24 -14.13 -14.44
N GLY A 153 42.44 -13.18 -14.92
CA GLY A 153 42.66 -12.54 -16.22
C GLY A 153 44.01 -11.84 -16.32
N LEU A 154 44.39 -11.08 -15.29
CA LEU A 154 45.67 -10.39 -15.20
C LEU A 154 46.85 -11.36 -15.09
N ILE A 155 46.71 -12.43 -14.31
CA ILE A 155 47.74 -13.49 -14.23
C ILE A 155 47.94 -14.08 -15.63
N ARG A 156 46.86 -14.37 -16.37
CA ARG A 156 46.96 -14.85 -17.75
C ARG A 156 47.68 -13.89 -18.66
N GLU A 157 47.28 -12.62 -18.65
CA GLU A 157 47.88 -11.61 -19.51
C GLU A 157 49.38 -11.44 -19.22
N ASN A 158 49.75 -11.36 -17.94
CA ASN A 158 51.14 -11.28 -17.52
C ASN A 158 51.93 -12.53 -17.92
N LEU A 159 51.34 -13.71 -17.75
CA LEU A 159 51.96 -14.98 -18.13
C LEU A 159 52.15 -15.08 -19.65
N SER A 160 51.16 -14.67 -20.44
CA SER A 160 51.25 -14.61 -21.90
C SER A 160 52.35 -13.65 -22.34
N LYS A 161 52.47 -12.47 -21.72
CA LYS A 161 53.53 -11.49 -22.02
C LYS A 161 54.91 -11.99 -21.62
N GLU A 162 55.04 -12.60 -20.44
CA GLU A 162 56.30 -13.18 -19.97
C GLU A 162 56.72 -14.32 -20.89
N LEU A 163 55.78 -15.18 -21.28
CA LEU A 163 56.03 -16.26 -22.23
C LEU A 163 56.42 -15.72 -23.61
N GLN A 164 55.72 -14.71 -24.13
CA GLN A 164 56.06 -14.06 -25.40
C GLN A 164 57.47 -13.46 -25.39
N SER A 165 57.92 -12.90 -24.27
CA SER A 165 59.26 -12.32 -24.14
C SER A 165 60.40 -13.34 -24.20
N LYS A 166 60.08 -14.63 -24.01
CA LYS A 166 61.03 -15.76 -24.05
C LYS A 166 61.04 -16.47 -25.40
N LEU A 167 60.13 -16.12 -26.30
CA LEU A 167 59.98 -16.74 -27.61
C LEU A 167 60.50 -15.83 -28.73
N ASP A 168 60.94 -16.45 -29.82
CA ASP A 168 61.30 -15.73 -31.05
C ASP A 168 60.09 -14.94 -31.59
N ASN A 169 60.35 -13.80 -32.25
CA ASN A 169 59.32 -12.91 -32.81
C ASN A 169 58.41 -13.57 -33.88
N ASN A 170 58.78 -14.74 -34.39
CA ASN A 170 57.98 -15.52 -35.34
C ASN A 170 56.89 -16.35 -34.67
N ILE A 171 56.87 -16.43 -33.34
CA ILE A 171 55.82 -17.06 -32.54
C ILE A 171 55.03 -15.95 -31.87
N THR A 172 53.74 -15.86 -32.18
CA THR A 172 52.84 -14.89 -31.54
C THR A 172 51.90 -15.63 -30.60
N ILE A 173 51.92 -15.21 -29.34
CA ILE A 173 50.97 -15.61 -28.31
C ILE A 173 49.89 -14.55 -28.24
N ASP A 174 48.63 -14.98 -28.28
CA ASP A 174 47.52 -14.11 -27.95
C ASP A 174 47.59 -13.76 -26.45
N GLU A 175 47.81 -12.48 -26.14
CA GLU A 175 47.98 -12.01 -24.76
C GLU A 175 46.77 -12.36 -23.88
N LYS A 176 45.57 -12.38 -24.45
CA LYS A 176 44.33 -12.62 -23.72
C LYS A 176 44.08 -14.08 -23.48
N THR A 177 44.39 -14.98 -24.41
CA THR A 177 44.06 -16.41 -24.29
C THR A 177 45.25 -17.28 -23.92
N GLY A 178 46.49 -16.79 -24.11
CA GLY A 178 47.71 -17.56 -23.96
C GLY A 178 47.94 -18.57 -25.08
N SER A 179 47.22 -18.44 -26.21
CA SER A 179 47.28 -19.40 -27.31
C SER A 179 48.30 -19.03 -28.38
N ILE A 180 49.03 -20.03 -28.89
CA ILE A 180 49.72 -19.98 -30.17
C ILE A 180 48.79 -20.60 -31.21
N SER A 181 48.57 -19.89 -32.32
CA SER A 181 47.77 -20.39 -33.45
C SER A 181 48.69 -20.76 -34.62
N LEU A 182 48.58 -22.01 -35.06
CA LEU A 182 49.33 -22.57 -36.17
C LEU A 182 48.35 -22.90 -37.30
N PRO A 183 48.45 -22.24 -38.48
CA PRO A 183 47.55 -22.52 -39.60
C PRO A 183 47.64 -23.99 -40.02
N ALA A 184 46.49 -24.65 -40.16
CA ALA A 184 46.46 -26.08 -40.47
C ALA A 184 47.08 -26.39 -41.84
N GLU A 185 46.99 -25.48 -42.82
CA GLU A 185 47.55 -25.64 -44.16
C GLU A 185 49.09 -25.68 -44.18
N VAL A 186 49.74 -25.05 -43.20
CA VAL A 186 51.19 -25.14 -43.01
C VAL A 186 51.56 -26.52 -42.48
N LEU A 187 50.71 -27.12 -41.64
CA LEU A 187 51.00 -28.36 -40.93
C LEU A 187 50.56 -29.62 -41.67
N PHE A 188 49.45 -29.55 -42.41
CA PHE A 188 48.75 -30.69 -42.99
C PHE A 188 48.30 -30.42 -44.42
N ASP A 189 48.26 -31.46 -45.25
CA ASP A 189 47.57 -31.39 -46.53
C ASP A 189 46.05 -31.31 -46.34
N LYS A 190 45.35 -30.88 -47.38
CA LYS A 190 43.88 -30.85 -47.39
C LYS A 190 43.31 -32.23 -47.03
N ASP A 191 42.33 -32.26 -46.14
CA ASP A 191 41.69 -33.48 -45.61
C ASP A 191 42.66 -34.50 -44.97
N SER A 192 43.90 -34.09 -44.69
CA SER A 192 44.90 -34.91 -44.03
C SER A 192 45.09 -34.50 -42.58
N TYR A 193 45.50 -35.46 -41.76
CA TYR A 193 46.00 -35.28 -40.40
C TYR A 193 47.46 -35.68 -40.26
N VAL A 194 48.14 -36.05 -41.36
CA VAL A 194 49.56 -36.40 -41.35
C VAL A 194 50.39 -35.14 -41.46
N LEU A 195 51.32 -34.93 -40.53
CA LEU A 195 52.21 -33.77 -40.54
C LEU A 195 53.11 -33.78 -41.78
N LYS A 196 53.12 -32.67 -42.52
CA LYS A 196 54.04 -32.41 -43.63
C LYS A 196 55.49 -32.51 -43.16
N ASN A 197 56.36 -33.08 -43.99
CA ASN A 197 57.76 -33.27 -43.60
C ASN A 197 58.49 -31.93 -43.50
N GLU A 198 58.14 -30.99 -44.36
CA GLU A 198 58.70 -29.63 -44.40
C GLU A 198 58.33 -28.83 -43.15
N ALA A 199 57.15 -29.08 -42.56
CA ALA A 199 56.66 -28.39 -41.37
C ALA A 199 57.32 -28.88 -40.08
N LYS A 200 57.76 -30.15 -40.02
CA LYS A 200 58.26 -30.80 -38.79
C LYS A 200 59.44 -30.08 -38.16
N ALA A 201 60.39 -29.56 -38.95
CA ALA A 201 61.56 -28.87 -38.42
C ALA A 201 61.18 -27.56 -37.71
N SER A 202 60.36 -26.73 -38.36
CA SER A 202 59.85 -25.48 -37.79
C SER A 202 58.95 -25.74 -36.59
N LEU A 203 58.03 -26.69 -36.72
CA LEU A 203 57.12 -27.08 -35.64
C LEU A 203 57.89 -27.58 -34.41
N ARG A 204 58.91 -28.42 -34.61
CA ARG A 204 59.77 -28.88 -33.51
C ARG A 204 60.44 -27.70 -32.80
N LYS A 205 61.03 -26.76 -33.55
CA LYS A 205 61.69 -25.58 -32.98
C LYS A 205 60.71 -24.78 -32.11
N ILE A 206 59.56 -24.41 -32.68
CA ILE A 206 58.52 -23.61 -32.00
C ILE A 206 58.04 -24.28 -30.72
N LEU A 207 57.75 -25.59 -30.79
CA LEU A 207 57.21 -26.33 -29.66
C LEU A 207 58.25 -26.58 -28.57
N SER A 208 59.51 -26.84 -28.93
CA SER A 208 60.60 -26.94 -27.94
C SER A 208 60.74 -25.63 -27.17
N GLU A 209 60.82 -24.50 -27.86
CA GLU A 209 60.94 -23.18 -27.22
C GLU A 209 59.73 -22.86 -26.33
N TYR A 210 58.51 -23.17 -26.80
CA TYR A 210 57.29 -22.99 -26.01
C TYR A 210 57.29 -23.83 -24.72
N PHE A 211 57.64 -25.12 -24.82
CA PHE A 211 57.66 -25.99 -23.66
C PHE A 211 58.82 -25.68 -22.72
N ASP A 212 60.01 -25.32 -23.21
CA ASP A 212 61.13 -24.90 -22.38
C ASP A 212 60.78 -23.63 -21.59
N ALA A 213 60.20 -22.63 -22.28
CA ALA A 213 59.79 -21.40 -21.63
C ALA A 213 58.72 -21.62 -20.53
N ILE A 214 57.85 -22.63 -20.68
CA ILE A 214 56.86 -23.01 -19.66
C ILE A 214 57.47 -23.88 -18.54
N LEU A 215 58.17 -24.96 -18.88
CA LEU A 215 58.53 -26.03 -17.96
C LEU A 215 59.81 -25.75 -17.17
N GLU A 216 60.70 -24.91 -17.71
CA GLU A 216 61.97 -24.54 -17.07
C GLU A 216 61.83 -23.33 -16.14
N ASP A 217 60.81 -22.49 -16.33
CA ASP A 217 60.53 -21.38 -15.43
C ASP A 217 59.52 -21.79 -14.33
N PRO A 218 59.95 -21.91 -13.06
CA PRO A 218 59.05 -22.28 -11.97
C PRO A 218 57.91 -21.27 -11.75
N LYS A 219 58.10 -19.99 -12.07
CA LYS A 219 57.06 -18.96 -11.95
C LYS A 219 55.95 -19.20 -12.98
N ILE A 220 56.31 -19.61 -14.18
CA ILE A 220 55.33 -19.92 -15.24
C ILE A 220 54.66 -21.27 -14.95
N PHE A 221 55.47 -22.30 -14.77
CA PHE A 221 55.01 -23.67 -14.53
C PHE A 221 54.06 -23.81 -13.34
N SER A 222 54.34 -23.12 -12.23
CA SER A 222 53.52 -23.23 -11.02
C SER A 222 52.10 -22.71 -11.19
N ASN A 223 51.87 -21.80 -12.14
CA ASN A 223 50.57 -21.20 -12.43
C ASN A 223 49.78 -21.97 -13.52
N ILE A 224 50.39 -22.89 -14.25
CA ILE A 224 49.71 -23.63 -15.33
C ILE A 224 49.10 -24.93 -14.81
N GLU A 225 47.82 -25.14 -15.12
CA GLU A 225 47.10 -26.36 -14.78
C GLU A 225 47.26 -27.41 -15.87
N ASN A 226 47.01 -27.05 -17.14
CA ASN A 226 47.12 -27.94 -18.29
C ASN A 226 47.60 -27.17 -19.53
N ILE A 227 48.14 -27.88 -20.52
CA ILE A 227 48.43 -27.38 -21.86
C ILE A 227 47.57 -28.18 -22.85
N ILE A 228 46.82 -27.51 -23.70
CA ILE A 228 45.84 -28.11 -24.59
C ILE A 228 46.23 -27.81 -26.03
N ILE A 229 46.38 -28.87 -26.82
CA ILE A 229 46.49 -28.82 -28.27
C ILE A 229 45.08 -28.99 -28.83
N GLU A 230 44.50 -27.93 -29.38
CA GLU A 230 43.17 -27.93 -29.96
C GLU A 230 43.23 -27.91 -31.48
N GLY A 231 42.55 -28.86 -32.11
CA GLY A 231 42.30 -28.82 -33.54
C GLY A 231 40.98 -28.12 -33.85
N HIS A 232 40.98 -27.27 -34.86
CA HIS A 232 39.78 -26.59 -35.36
C HIS A 232 39.66 -26.79 -36.88
N THR A 233 38.43 -26.81 -37.37
CA THR A 233 38.11 -26.81 -38.82
C THR A 233 37.34 -25.56 -39.19
N ASP A 234 37.19 -25.33 -40.50
CA ASP A 234 36.14 -24.45 -40.99
C ASP A 234 34.77 -25.16 -40.96
N SER A 235 33.73 -24.41 -41.32
CA SER A 235 32.35 -24.91 -41.38
C SER A 235 32.04 -25.83 -42.58
N ASP A 236 33.00 -26.13 -43.48
CA ASP A 236 32.75 -27.02 -44.61
C ASP A 236 32.73 -28.49 -44.16
N GLY A 237 31.65 -29.18 -44.46
CA GLY A 237 31.47 -30.60 -44.11
C GLY A 237 30.59 -30.81 -42.87
N SER A 238 30.46 -32.06 -42.45
CA SER A 238 29.62 -32.40 -41.30
C SER A 238 30.36 -32.18 -39.98
N TYR A 239 29.61 -31.82 -38.92
CA TYR A 239 30.17 -31.60 -37.59
C TYR A 239 31.02 -32.79 -37.09
N ILE A 240 30.52 -34.01 -37.23
CA ILE A 240 31.21 -35.22 -36.74
C ILE A 240 32.45 -35.54 -37.57
N TYR A 241 32.40 -35.36 -38.89
CA TYR A 241 33.58 -35.50 -39.75
C TYR A 241 34.68 -34.53 -39.33
N ASN A 242 34.31 -33.25 -39.15
CA ASN A 242 35.23 -32.20 -38.74
C ASN A 242 35.74 -32.38 -37.31
N LEU A 243 34.92 -32.93 -36.42
CA LEU A 243 35.32 -33.28 -35.05
C LEU A 243 36.38 -34.40 -35.07
N ASP A 244 36.16 -35.46 -35.83
CA ASP A 244 37.13 -36.55 -36.00
C ASP A 244 38.44 -36.05 -36.62
N LEU A 245 38.36 -35.26 -37.69
CA LEU A 245 39.54 -34.71 -38.37
C LEU A 245 40.35 -33.78 -37.44
N SER A 246 39.68 -32.87 -36.75
CA SER A 246 40.34 -31.97 -35.81
C SER A 246 40.98 -32.71 -34.63
N GLN A 247 40.31 -33.74 -34.08
CA GLN A 247 40.86 -34.58 -33.02
C GLN A 247 42.11 -35.34 -33.48
N LYS A 248 42.08 -35.93 -34.69
CA LYS A 248 43.22 -36.63 -35.27
C LYS A 248 44.41 -35.72 -35.50
N ARG A 249 44.18 -34.49 -35.98
CA ARG A 249 45.24 -33.49 -36.16
C ARG A 249 45.86 -33.07 -34.82
N ALA A 250 45.04 -32.79 -33.81
CA ALA A 250 45.53 -32.48 -32.47
C ALA A 250 46.37 -33.63 -31.88
N TYR A 251 45.88 -34.86 -32.03
CA TYR A 251 46.60 -36.06 -31.60
C TYR A 251 47.93 -36.24 -32.35
N GLU A 252 47.97 -36.03 -33.67
CA GLU A 252 49.22 -36.16 -34.44
C GLU A 252 50.27 -35.14 -33.98
N VAL A 253 49.89 -33.90 -33.69
CA VAL A 253 50.81 -32.90 -33.12
C VAL A 253 51.33 -33.35 -31.75
N MET A 254 50.45 -33.85 -30.88
CA MET A 254 50.83 -34.41 -29.58
C MET A 254 51.80 -35.59 -29.73
N ASN A 255 51.51 -36.53 -30.63
CA ASN A 255 52.36 -37.67 -30.93
C ASN A 255 53.73 -37.22 -31.44
N PHE A 256 53.77 -36.23 -32.33
CA PHE A 256 55.01 -35.65 -32.83
C PHE A 256 55.85 -35.00 -31.72
N ILE A 257 55.23 -34.27 -30.79
CA ILE A 257 55.90 -33.69 -29.61
C ILE A 257 56.63 -34.77 -28.82
N TYR A 258 55.99 -35.91 -28.56
CA TYR A 258 56.59 -37.01 -27.81
C TYR A 258 57.80 -37.67 -28.49
N THR A 259 58.00 -37.44 -29.79
CA THR A 259 59.20 -37.93 -30.49
C THR A 259 60.47 -37.19 -30.08
N PHE A 260 60.36 -35.97 -29.54
CA PHE A 260 61.52 -35.12 -29.23
C PHE A 260 61.50 -34.46 -27.85
N TYR A 261 60.34 -34.31 -27.24
CA TYR A 261 60.18 -33.68 -25.93
C TYR A 261 59.67 -34.69 -24.91
N LYS A 262 60.60 -35.40 -24.26
CA LYS A 262 60.29 -36.44 -23.27
C LYS A 262 60.43 -35.88 -21.86
N SER A 263 59.31 -35.48 -21.27
CA SER A 263 59.25 -34.92 -19.91
C SER A 263 58.04 -35.45 -19.15
N ASP A 264 58.28 -36.04 -17.98
CA ASP A 264 57.21 -36.50 -17.08
C ASP A 264 56.32 -35.34 -16.60
N LYS A 265 56.88 -34.11 -16.54
CA LYS A 265 56.11 -32.91 -16.24
C LYS A 265 55.12 -32.60 -17.37
N LEU A 266 55.58 -32.70 -18.63
CA LEU A 266 54.73 -32.44 -19.80
C LEU A 266 53.62 -33.48 -19.92
N GLN A 267 53.90 -34.76 -19.65
CA GLN A 267 52.91 -35.84 -19.70
C GLN A 267 51.70 -35.61 -18.80
N LYS A 268 51.89 -34.94 -17.66
CA LYS A 268 50.82 -34.65 -16.71
C LYS A 268 49.97 -33.44 -17.11
N LEU A 269 50.49 -32.57 -17.98
CA LEU A 269 49.85 -31.30 -18.36
C LEU A 269 49.21 -31.37 -19.75
N LEU A 270 49.77 -32.15 -20.67
CA LEU A 270 49.45 -32.07 -22.08
C LEU A 270 48.18 -32.84 -22.44
N MET A 271 47.27 -32.18 -23.15
CA MET A 271 46.01 -32.74 -23.66
C MET A 271 45.86 -32.45 -25.16
N ALA A 272 45.14 -33.31 -25.88
CA ALA A 272 44.79 -33.10 -27.29
C ALA A 272 43.27 -33.20 -27.48
N SER A 273 42.67 -32.18 -28.10
CA SER A 273 41.21 -32.06 -28.25
C SER A 273 40.81 -31.57 -29.64
N GLY A 274 39.83 -32.21 -30.26
CA GLY A 274 39.18 -31.72 -31.48
C GLY A 274 37.98 -30.85 -31.16
N ARG A 275 37.81 -29.73 -31.87
CA ARG A 275 36.69 -28.79 -31.68
C ARG A 275 35.77 -28.65 -32.88
N SER A 276 36.04 -29.35 -33.98
CA SER A 276 35.29 -29.17 -35.23
C SER A 276 35.24 -27.67 -35.61
N PHE A 277 34.11 -27.20 -36.12
CA PHE A 277 33.82 -25.77 -36.35
C PHE A 277 33.04 -25.11 -35.20
N SER A 278 33.21 -25.58 -33.95
CA SER A 278 32.54 -24.97 -32.79
C SER A 278 33.06 -23.58 -32.42
N ASP A 279 34.22 -23.18 -32.96
CA ASP A 279 34.81 -21.85 -32.74
C ASP A 279 35.42 -21.29 -34.04
N PRO A 280 34.57 -20.97 -35.04
CA PRO A 280 35.02 -20.42 -36.31
C PRO A 280 35.43 -18.95 -36.15
N VAL A 281 36.44 -18.55 -36.92
CA VAL A 281 36.98 -17.19 -36.90
C VAL A 281 36.24 -16.35 -37.93
N PHE A 282 35.58 -15.28 -37.48
CA PHE A 282 34.86 -14.36 -38.37
C PHE A 282 35.61 -13.05 -38.59
N VAL A 283 35.62 -12.57 -39.83
CA VAL A 283 36.09 -11.25 -40.22
C VAL A 283 34.92 -10.52 -40.87
N ASN A 284 34.49 -9.39 -40.29
CA ASN A 284 33.32 -8.62 -40.74
C ASN A 284 32.02 -9.45 -40.86
N GLY A 285 31.82 -10.41 -39.94
CA GLY A 285 30.63 -11.27 -39.91
C GLY A 285 30.65 -12.43 -40.92
N VAL A 286 31.73 -12.60 -41.69
CA VAL A 286 31.93 -13.72 -42.61
C VAL A 286 33.06 -14.61 -42.09
N GLU A 287 32.91 -15.92 -42.19
CA GLU A 287 33.94 -16.86 -41.75
C GLU A 287 35.21 -16.72 -42.59
N ASP A 288 36.34 -16.55 -41.91
CA ASP A 288 37.67 -16.71 -42.46
C ASP A 288 38.06 -18.19 -42.30
N LYS A 289 37.80 -18.97 -43.35
CA LYS A 289 37.99 -20.43 -43.32
C LYS A 289 39.44 -20.82 -43.08
N ASP A 290 40.38 -20.05 -43.62
CA ASP A 290 41.82 -20.32 -43.48
C ASP A 290 42.26 -20.13 -42.04
N LYS A 291 41.78 -19.08 -41.36
CA LYS A 291 42.01 -18.89 -39.92
C LYS A 291 41.21 -19.87 -39.06
N SER A 292 40.05 -20.31 -39.51
CA SER A 292 39.23 -21.29 -38.78
C SER A 292 39.92 -22.66 -38.74
N ARG A 293 40.58 -23.06 -39.84
CA ARG A 293 41.42 -24.26 -39.91
C ARG A 293 42.78 -24.03 -39.24
N ARG A 294 42.88 -24.34 -37.95
CA ARG A 294 44.09 -24.12 -37.15
C ARG A 294 44.34 -25.21 -36.12
N ILE A 295 45.59 -25.33 -35.70
CA ILE A 295 45.96 -25.94 -34.42
C ILE A 295 46.25 -24.81 -33.45
N GLU A 296 45.53 -24.78 -32.34
CA GLU A 296 45.82 -23.88 -31.23
C GLU A 296 46.51 -24.64 -30.10
N ILE A 297 47.51 -24.00 -29.50
CA ILE A 297 48.20 -24.53 -28.33
C ILE A 297 48.05 -23.49 -27.25
N LYS A 298 47.36 -23.83 -26.16
CA LYS A 298 47.04 -22.90 -25.09
C LYS A 298 47.23 -23.54 -23.74
N PHE A 299 47.53 -22.72 -22.73
CA PHE A 299 47.58 -23.17 -21.34
C PHE A 299 46.29 -22.76 -20.60
N SER A 300 45.86 -23.58 -19.65
CA SER A 300 44.92 -23.17 -18.61
C SER A 300 45.69 -22.83 -17.34
N ILE A 301 45.19 -21.86 -16.59
CA ILE A 301 45.81 -21.41 -15.33
C ILE A 301 45.14 -22.14 -14.19
N LYS A 302 45.93 -22.55 -13.19
CA LYS A 302 45.41 -23.14 -11.98
C LYS A 302 44.39 -22.23 -11.33
N ASN A 303 43.24 -22.81 -11.04
CA ASN A 303 42.15 -22.10 -10.40
C ASN A 303 41.76 -22.81 -9.10
N ASP A 304 42.77 -23.10 -8.27
CA ASP A 304 42.67 -24.04 -7.15
C ASP A 304 41.54 -23.69 -6.16
N ASN A 305 41.09 -22.43 -6.09
CA ASN A 305 39.95 -22.02 -5.28
C ASN A 305 39.03 -20.93 -5.88
N ALA A 306 39.45 -20.15 -6.88
CA ALA A 306 38.65 -18.99 -7.32
C ALA A 306 37.36 -19.40 -8.05
N LEU A 307 37.35 -20.47 -8.85
CA LEU A 307 36.12 -21.01 -9.45
C LEU A 307 35.19 -21.64 -8.42
N LYS A 308 35.71 -22.42 -7.46
CA LYS A 308 34.90 -23.02 -6.38
C LYS A 308 34.28 -21.96 -5.47
N ASP A 309 34.98 -20.87 -5.22
CA ASP A 309 34.44 -19.75 -4.44
C ASP A 309 33.34 -19.00 -5.20
N VAL A 310 33.45 -18.93 -6.53
CA VAL A 310 32.39 -18.41 -7.41
C VAL A 310 31.21 -19.40 -7.49
N GLU A 311 31.45 -20.71 -7.53
CA GLU A 311 30.38 -21.72 -7.50
C GLU A 311 29.61 -21.67 -6.18
N LYS A 312 30.31 -21.56 -5.04
CA LYS A 312 29.66 -21.33 -3.72
C LYS A 312 28.80 -20.08 -3.69
N PHE A 313 29.18 -19.03 -4.41
CA PHE A 313 28.35 -17.83 -4.52
C PHE A 313 26.99 -18.16 -5.18
N PHE A 314 26.98 -19.02 -6.20
CA PHE A 314 25.77 -19.40 -6.93
C PHE A 314 24.96 -20.54 -6.30
N GLU A 315 25.57 -21.40 -5.48
CA GLU A 315 24.87 -22.53 -4.84
C GLU A 315 24.12 -22.16 -3.54
N PHE A 316 24.46 -21.05 -2.90
CA PHE A 316 23.90 -20.65 -1.60
C PHE A 316 22.81 -19.56 -1.67
N HIS A 317 22.35 -19.19 -2.87
CA HIS A 317 21.28 -18.21 -3.11
C HIS A 317 20.20 -18.79 -4.03
#